data_AF-A0A2E8DHD9-F1
#
_entry.id   AF-A0A2E8DHD9-F1
#
_cell.length_a   1.000
_cell.length_b   1.000
_cell.length_c   1.000
_cell.angle_alpha   90.00
_cell.angle_beta   90.00
_cell.angle_gamma   90.00
#
_symmetry.space_group_name_H-M   'P 1'
#
loop_
_entity.id
_entity.type
_entity.pdbx_description
1 polymer ?
#
loop_
_entity_poly.entity_id
_entity_poly.type
_entity_poly.pdbx_seq_one_letter_code
_entity_poly.pdbx_strand_id
1 'polypeptide(L)'
;PSTTMECCGHDGTFAMKTEGYEVSVRIGKKAFDGIATPDAEVWATDCPLAALQFAQHAGRRPMHPMSILARAYEPDGFPTPVDQEGSR
;
A
#
# COMPACT_ATOMS: atom_id res chain seq x y z
N PRO A 1 -3.41 -11.03 9.85
CA PRO A 1 -3.25 -9.98 8.81
C PRO A 1 -4.58 -9.83 8.05
N SER A 2 -5.04 -8.61 7.82
CA SER A 2 -6.23 -8.34 7.01
C SER A 2 -5.79 -7.94 5.60
N THR A 3 -6.49 -8.44 4.58
CA THR A 3 -6.18 -8.16 3.17
C THR A 3 -7.34 -7.38 2.56
N THR A 4 -7.06 -6.18 2.05
CA THR A 4 -7.99 -5.37 1.25
C THR A 4 -7.97 -5.88 -0.19
N MET A 5 -9.13 -6.26 -0.72
CA MET A 5 -9.26 -6.84 -2.07
C MET A 5 -9.99 -5.90 -3.04
N GLU A 6 -10.40 -4.73 -2.56
CA GLU A 6 -11.10 -3.71 -3.33
C GLU A 6 -10.16 -2.96 -4.29
N CYS A 7 -10.70 -2.57 -5.44
CA CYS A 7 -9.95 -1.80 -6.44
C CYS A 7 -9.59 -0.41 -5.90
N CYS A 8 -8.35 0.04 -6.11
CA CYS A 8 -7.92 1.40 -5.76
C CYS A 8 -8.53 2.50 -6.66
N GLY A 9 -9.09 2.13 -7.82
CA GLY A 9 -9.75 3.06 -8.73
C GLY A 9 -8.83 3.82 -9.69
N HIS A 10 -7.50 3.68 -9.63
CA HIS A 10 -6.57 4.48 -10.44
C HIS A 10 -6.75 4.29 -11.97
N ASP A 11 -6.95 3.05 -12.42
CA ASP A 11 -7.22 2.69 -13.82
C ASP A 11 -6.34 3.41 -14.87
N GLY A 12 -5.01 3.35 -14.69
CA GLY A 12 -4.06 3.93 -15.63
C GLY A 12 -4.20 5.45 -15.75
N THR A 13 -4.44 5.95 -16.96
CA THR A 13 -4.62 7.39 -17.19
C THR A 13 -6.00 7.91 -16.81
N PHE A 14 -6.97 7.04 -16.51
CA PHE A 14 -8.33 7.44 -16.18
C PHE A 14 -8.37 8.35 -14.94
N ALA A 15 -7.72 7.95 -13.84
CA ALA A 15 -7.64 8.77 -12.63
C ALA A 15 -6.83 10.06 -12.81
N MET A 16 -6.06 10.20 -13.89
CA MET A 16 -5.28 11.41 -14.16
C MET A 16 -6.06 12.48 -14.92
N LYS A 17 -7.18 12.09 -15.55
CA LYS A 17 -7.99 13.00 -16.36
C LYS A 17 -8.99 13.74 -15.49
N THR A 18 -9.26 15.00 -15.84
CA THR A 18 -10.25 15.85 -15.17
C THR A 18 -11.63 15.20 -15.10
N GLU A 19 -12.05 14.49 -16.14
CA GLU A 19 -13.36 13.82 -16.20
C GLU A 19 -13.41 12.56 -15.31
N GLY A 20 -12.24 11.91 -15.11
CA GLY A 20 -12.12 10.63 -14.40
C GLY A 20 -11.65 10.76 -12.94
N TYR A 21 -11.06 11.89 -12.56
CA TYR A 21 -10.43 12.10 -11.26
C TYR A 21 -11.40 11.78 -10.10
N GLU A 22 -12.49 12.54 -9.96
CA GLU A 22 -13.46 12.34 -8.87
C GLU A 22 -14.13 10.95 -8.89
N VAL A 23 -14.34 10.40 -10.09
CA VAL A 23 -14.92 9.06 -10.25
C VAL A 23 -13.94 7.99 -9.76
N SER A 24 -12.66 8.11 -10.08
CA SER A 24 -11.60 7.22 -9.62
C SER A 24 -11.48 7.19 -8.10
N VAL A 25 -11.60 8.37 -7.46
CA VAL A 25 -11.59 8.50 -6.00
C VAL A 25 -12.79 7.78 -5.39
N ARG A 26 -13.98 7.99 -5.96
CA ARG A 26 -15.21 7.33 -5.48
C ARG A 26 -15.12 5.82 -5.59
N ILE A 27 -14.57 5.29 -6.68
CA ILE A 27 -14.35 3.85 -6.88
C ILE A 27 -13.36 3.32 -5.84
N GLY A 28 -12.25 4.05 -5.62
CA GLY A 28 -11.18 3.66 -4.72
C GLY A 28 -11.51 3.74 -3.23
N LYS A 29 -12.58 4.45 -2.85
CA LYS A 29 -12.93 4.73 -1.45
C LYS A 29 -12.92 3.51 -0.54
N LYS A 30 -13.49 2.38 -0.99
CA LYS A 30 -13.50 1.15 -0.18
C LYS A 30 -12.10 0.58 0.06
N ALA A 31 -11.22 0.69 -0.93
CA ALA A 31 -9.83 0.27 -0.77
C ALA A 31 -9.07 1.20 0.19
N PHE A 32 -9.30 2.52 0.10
CA PHE A 32 -8.67 3.50 0.99
C PHE A 32 -9.10 3.29 2.45
N ASP A 33 -10.40 3.14 2.68
CA ASP A 33 -10.96 2.91 4.02
C ASP A 33 -10.54 1.52 4.54
N GLY A 34 -10.48 0.51 3.67
CA GLY A 34 -10.15 -0.88 4.03
C GLY A 34 -8.67 -1.10 4.39
N ILE A 35 -7.73 -0.41 3.72
CA ILE A 35 -6.30 -0.55 4.02
C ILE A 35 -5.88 0.26 5.26
N ALA A 36 -6.65 1.30 5.61
CA ALA A 36 -6.42 2.21 6.73
C ALA A 36 -6.73 1.61 8.12
N THR A 37 -6.36 0.35 8.33
CA THR A 37 -6.47 -0.29 9.65
C THR A 37 -5.46 0.34 10.63
N PRO A 38 -5.86 0.67 11.88
CA PRO A 38 -5.02 1.38 12.84
C PRO A 38 -3.68 0.69 13.14
N ASP A 39 -3.66 -0.64 13.10
CA ASP A 39 -2.53 -1.46 13.53
C ASP A 39 -1.56 -1.81 12.38
N ALA A 40 -1.86 -1.41 11.13
CA ALA A 40 -1.02 -1.74 10.00
C ALA A 40 0.17 -0.78 9.85
N GLU A 41 1.30 -1.13 10.48
CA GLU A 41 2.56 -0.37 10.37
C GLU A 41 3.21 -0.41 9.00
N VAL A 42 2.87 -1.37 8.13
CA VAL A 42 3.39 -1.53 6.77
C VAL A 42 2.25 -1.79 5.81
N TRP A 43 2.11 -0.95 4.78
CA TRP A 43 1.20 -1.18 3.66
C TRP A 43 1.98 -1.71 2.46
N ALA A 44 1.43 -2.68 1.75
CA ALA A 44 2.07 -3.31 0.60
C ALA A 44 1.16 -3.27 -0.63
N THR A 45 1.75 -2.96 -1.79
CA THR A 45 1.10 -3.15 -3.10
C THR A 45 2.18 -3.33 -4.17
N ASP A 46 1.99 -4.29 -5.06
CA ASP A 46 2.87 -4.52 -6.22
C ASP A 46 2.61 -3.53 -7.37
N CYS A 47 1.42 -2.91 -7.40
CA CYS A 47 1.05 -1.96 -8.43
C CYS A 47 1.52 -0.53 -8.08
N PRO A 48 2.47 0.06 -8.84
CA PRO A 48 2.97 1.42 -8.54
C PRO A 48 1.89 2.50 -8.70
N LEU A 49 0.88 2.27 -9.54
CA LEU A 49 -0.26 3.18 -9.71
C LEU A 49 -1.21 3.10 -8.50
N ALA A 50 -1.47 1.91 -7.97
CA ALA A 50 -2.21 1.77 -6.72
C ALA A 50 -1.48 2.49 -5.58
N ALA A 51 -0.16 2.33 -5.49
CA ALA A 51 0.66 3.04 -4.50
C ALA A 51 0.52 4.57 -4.60
N LEU A 52 0.46 5.11 -5.82
CA LEU A 52 0.21 6.54 -6.06
C LEU A 52 -1.19 6.95 -5.60
N GLN A 53 -2.21 6.18 -5.93
CA GLN A 53 -3.61 6.47 -5.55
C GLN A 53 -3.79 6.49 -4.03
N PHE A 54 -3.21 5.51 -3.31
CA PHE A 54 -3.22 5.49 -1.85
C PHE A 54 -2.45 6.67 -1.25
N ALA A 55 -1.33 7.08 -1.85
CA ALA A 55 -0.59 8.25 -1.40
C ALA A 55 -1.43 9.54 -1.52
N GLN A 56 -2.22 9.67 -2.60
CA GLN A 56 -3.07 10.83 -2.85
C GLN A 56 -4.31 10.87 -1.95
N HIS A 57 -4.94 9.73 -1.68
CA HIS A 57 -6.29 9.68 -1.09
C HIS A 57 -6.40 8.99 0.27
N ALA A 58 -5.36 8.27 0.71
CA ALA A 58 -5.32 7.56 2.00
C ALA A 58 -4.18 8.05 2.91
N GLY A 59 -3.49 9.12 2.53
CA GLY A 59 -2.46 9.79 3.36
C GLY A 59 -1.17 9.00 3.54
N ARG A 60 -1.03 7.84 2.90
CA ARG A 60 0.14 6.98 3.03
C ARG A 60 0.40 6.20 1.75
N ARG A 61 1.69 6.15 1.36
CA ARG A 61 2.16 5.38 0.20
C ARG A 61 2.56 3.95 0.63
N PRO A 62 1.89 2.90 0.13
CA PRO A 62 2.34 1.52 0.31
C PRO A 62 3.70 1.28 -0.34
N MET A 63 4.45 0.33 0.21
CA MET A 63 5.72 -0.14 -0.35
C MET A 63 5.49 -1.31 -1.33
N HIS A 64 6.39 -1.46 -2.30
CA HIS A 64 6.41 -2.66 -3.12
C HIS A 64 6.86 -3.88 -2.28
N PRO A 65 6.23 -5.06 -2.42
CA PRO A 65 6.58 -6.25 -1.63
C PRO A 65 8.08 -6.60 -1.66
N MET A 66 8.73 -6.48 -2.83
CA MET A 66 10.17 -6.72 -2.94
C MET A 66 11.01 -5.71 -2.16
N SER A 67 10.57 -4.45 -2.04
CA SER A 67 11.26 -3.46 -1.21
C SER A 67 11.11 -3.75 0.27
N ILE A 68 9.95 -4.28 0.68
CA ILE A 68 9.73 -4.76 2.06
C ILE A 68 10.70 -5.89 2.37
N LEU A 69 10.81 -6.88 1.47
CA LEU A 69 11.73 -7.99 1.64
C LEU A 69 13.18 -7.50 1.71
N ALA A 70 13.63 -6.68 0.75
CA ALA A 70 14.98 -6.14 0.78
C ALA A 70 15.26 -5.39 2.10
N ARG A 71 14.33 -4.55 2.56
CA ARG A 71 14.43 -3.85 3.84
C ARG A 71 14.50 -4.80 5.03
N ALA A 72 13.79 -5.92 5.02
CA ALA A 72 13.80 -6.89 6.12
C ALA A 72 15.14 -7.62 6.30
N TYR A 73 16.02 -7.61 5.29
CA TYR A 73 17.36 -8.21 5.38
C TYR A 73 18.39 -7.23 5.97
N GLU A 74 18.05 -5.95 6.12
CA GLU A 74 18.91 -4.96 6.75
C GLU A 74 18.80 -5.05 8.29
N PRO A 75 19.92 -4.93 9.05
CA PRO A 75 19.93 -5.05 10.51
C PRO A 75 18.97 -4.10 11.24
N ASP A 76 18.72 -2.93 10.68
CA ASP A 76 17.84 -1.86 11.19
C ASP A 76 16.64 -1.61 10.26
N GLY A 77 16.31 -2.58 9.41
CA GLY A 77 15.25 -2.49 8.43
C GLY A 77 13.88 -2.18 9.01
N PHE A 78 13.49 -2.86 10.09
CA PHE A 78 12.23 -2.64 10.80
C PHE A 78 12.47 -2.52 12.31
N PRO A 79 11.59 -1.82 13.06
CA PRO A 79 11.73 -1.64 14.51
C PRO A 79 11.79 -2.95 15.29
N THR A 80 11.16 -4.00 14.75
CA THR A 80 11.11 -5.34 15.35
C THR A 80 12.10 -6.26 14.62
N PRO A 81 13.28 -6.54 15.20
CA PRO A 81 14.24 -7.45 14.61
C PRO A 81 13.78 -8.92 14.71
N VAL A 82 14.27 -9.77 13.81
CA VAL A 82 14.06 -11.22 13.87
C VAL A 82 15.13 -11.85 14.78
N ASP A 83 14.71 -12.64 15.76
CA ASP A 83 15.64 -13.40 16.62
C ASP A 83 16.43 -14.42 15.78
N GLN A 84 17.75 -14.27 15.80
CA GLN A 84 18.67 -15.08 14.99
C GLN A 84 18.72 -16.56 15.42
N GLU A 85 18.25 -16.89 16.64
CA GLU A 85 18.25 -18.26 17.18
C GLU A 85 17.20 -19.18 16.53
N GLY A 86 16.13 -18.63 15.94
CA GLY A 86 15.07 -19.40 15.27
C GLY A 86 15.20 -19.50 13.75
N SER A 87 16.26 -18.93 13.17
CA SER A 87 16.45 -18.80 11.71
C SER A 87 17.29 -19.92 11.08
N ARG A 88 17.61 -20.99 11.82
CA ARG A 88 18.34 -22.17 11.33
C ARG A 88 17.45 -23.39 11.21
#